data_AF-A0A1I2A3J4-F1
#
_entry.id   AF-A0A1I2A3J4-F1
#
_cell.length_a   1.000
_cell.length_b   1.000
_cell.length_c   1.000
_cell.angle_alpha   90.00
_cell.angle_beta   90.00
_cell.angle_gamma   90.00
#
_symmetry.space_group_name_H-M   'P 1'
#
loop_
_entity.id
_entity.type
_entity.pdbx_description
1 polymer ?
#
loop_
_entity_poly.entity_id
_entity_poly.type
_entity_poly.pdbx_seq_one_letter_code
_entity_poly.pdbx_strand_id
1 'polypeptide(L)' 'MSESLAEALPREIERVQELLPLYDAIPTGIFAATMMRESIKTAQDAMVAGDVVQMIRSYEDLQGYKA' A
#
# COMPACT_ATOMS: atom_id res chain seq x y z
N MET A 1 7.44 14.96 -15.92
CA MET A 1 8.32 13.78 -15.86
C MET A 1 7.49 12.67 -15.24
N SER A 2 7.36 11.52 -15.91
CA SER A 2 6.68 10.36 -15.32
C SER A 2 7.60 9.80 -14.23
N GLU A 3 7.09 9.66 -13.01
CA GLU A 3 7.85 9.02 -11.92
C GLU A 3 8.09 7.54 -12.21
N SER A 4 9.22 7.03 -11.74
CA SER A 4 9.51 5.61 -11.80
C SER A 4 8.71 4.85 -10.74
N LEU A 5 8.44 3.56 -10.98
CA LEU A 5 7.82 2.69 -9.98
C LEU A 5 8.62 2.64 -8.67
N ALA A 6 9.94 2.75 -8.76
CA ALA A 6 10.83 2.77 -7.60
C ALA A 6 10.64 4.00 -6.70
N GLU A 7 10.14 5.11 -7.25
CA GLU A 7 9.83 6.34 -6.50
C GLU A 7 8.36 6.38 -6.09
N ALA A 8 7.46 5.93 -6.97
CA ALA A 8 6.02 6.00 -6.76
C ALA A 8 5.53 5.00 -5.72
N LEU A 9 6.03 3.76 -5.73
CA LEU A 9 5.57 2.70 -4.83
C LEU A 9 5.85 3.01 -3.33
N PRO A 10 7.05 3.44 -2.92
CA PRO A 10 7.29 3.82 -1.53
C PRO A 10 6.37 4.93 -1.02
N ARG A 11 6.11 5.95 -1.86
CA ARG A 11 5.22 7.05 -1.50
C ARG A 11 3.78 6.59 -1.35
N GLU A 12 3.35 5.69 -2.21
CA GLU A 12 1.99 5.15 -2.14
C GLU A 12 1.80 4.27 -0.89
N ILE A 13 2.83 3.51 -0.50
CA ILE A 13 2.84 2.79 0.79
C ILE A 13 2.66 3.77 1.95
N GLU A 14 3.42 4.87 1.98
CA GLU A 14 3.32 5.90 3.02
C GLU A 14 1.92 6.52 3.07
N ARG A 15 1.34 6.87 1.91
CA ARG A 15 -0.03 7.39 1.81
C ARG A 15 -1.06 6.43 2.40
N VAL A 16 -0.99 5.14 2.06
CA VAL A 16 -1.94 4.13 2.58
C VAL A 16 -1.71 3.91 4.08
N GLN A 17 -0.47 4.01 4.56
CA GLN A 17 -0.16 3.91 5.99
C GLN A 17 -0.76 5.07 6.79
N GLU A 18 -0.79 6.29 6.22
CA GLU A 18 -1.46 7.46 6.82
C GLU A 18 -2.99 7.32 6.91
N LEU A 19 -3.59 6.46 6.10
CA LEU A 19 -5.04 6.19 6.17
C LEU A 19 -5.42 5.24 7.31
N LEU A 20 -4.51 4.36 7.76
CA LEU A 20 -4.80 3.34 8.78
C LEU A 20 -5.43 3.90 10.08
N PRO A 21 -4.97 5.04 10.65
CA PRO A 21 -5.58 5.59 11.85
C PRO A 21 -7.08 5.94 11.69
N LEU A 22 -7.52 6.30 10.48
CA LEU A 22 -8.92 6.60 10.20
C LEU A 22 -9.79 5.33 10.30
N TYR A 23 -9.26 4.19 9.84
CA TYR A 23 -9.95 2.90 9.90
C TYR A 23 -9.87 2.27 11.29
N ASP A 24 -8.76 2.43 12.00
CA ASP A 24 -8.58 1.94 13.37
C ASP A 24 -9.51 2.67 14.37
N ALA A 25 -9.91 3.92 14.08
CA ALA A 25 -10.87 4.67 14.88
C ALA A 25 -12.33 4.16 14.75
N ILE A 26 -12.63 3.33 13.75
CA ILE A 26 -13.97 2.80 13.48
C ILE A 26 -14.02 1.33 13.93
N PRO A 27 -14.94 0.93 14.83
CA PRO A 27 -15.02 -0.45 15.34
C PRO A 27 -15.16 -1.53 14.24
N THR A 28 -15.79 -1.20 13.13
CA THR A 28 -15.95 -2.08 11.95
C THR A 28 -14.83 -1.92 10.92
N GLY A 29 -13.93 -0.95 11.10
CA GLY A 29 -12.83 -0.65 10.19
C GLY A 29 -11.61 -1.59 10.32
N ILE A 30 -11.56 -2.42 11.36
CA ILE A 30 -10.46 -3.33 11.65
C ILE A 30 -10.17 -4.28 10.48
N PHE A 31 -11.21 -4.77 9.79
CA PHE A 31 -11.02 -5.66 8.64
C PHE A 31 -10.32 -4.93 7.49
N ALA A 32 -10.79 -3.72 7.15
CA ALA A 32 -10.17 -2.91 6.11
C ALA A 32 -8.73 -2.53 6.48
N ALA A 33 -8.48 -2.11 7.71
CA ALA A 33 -7.14 -1.81 8.21
C ALA A 33 -6.20 -3.02 8.12
N THR A 34 -6.71 -4.23 8.39
CA THR A 34 -5.94 -5.48 8.26
C THR A 34 -5.55 -5.75 6.81
N MET A 35 -6.50 -5.62 5.87
CA MET A 35 -6.23 -5.79 4.44
C MET A 35 -5.21 -4.77 3.93
N MET A 36 -5.34 -3.49 4.34
CA MET A 36 -4.38 -2.44 3.99
C MET A 36 -2.96 -2.75 4.49
N ARG A 37 -2.83 -3.25 5.73
CA ARG A 37 -1.53 -3.67 6.29
C ARG A 37 -0.92 -4.83 5.50
N GLU A 38 -1.72 -5.79 5.06
CA GLU A 38 -1.25 -6.92 4.26
C GLU A 38 -0.80 -6.47 2.85
N SER A 39 -1.55 -5.58 2.21
CA SER A 39 -1.16 -4.97 0.93
C SER A 39 0.17 -4.21 1.05
N ILE A 40 0.34 -3.41 2.11
CA ILE A 40 1.61 -2.70 2.41
C ILE A 40 2.75 -3.71 2.58
N LYS A 41 2.55 -4.75 3.39
CA LYS A 41 3.57 -5.77 3.63
C LYS A 41 3.98 -6.47 2.33
N THR A 42 3.01 -6.86 1.51
CA THR A 42 3.26 -7.49 0.21
C THR A 42 4.09 -6.58 -0.71
N ALA A 43 3.78 -5.28 -0.73
CA ALA A 43 4.53 -4.30 -1.50
C ALA A 43 6.00 -4.20 -1.04
N GLN A 44 6.22 -4.13 0.28
CA GLN A 44 7.55 -4.06 0.88
C GLN A 44 8.38 -5.32 0.59
N ASP A 45 7.77 -6.50 0.75
CA ASP A 45 8.43 -7.78 0.46
C ASP A 45 8.82 -7.88 -1.03
N ALA A 46 7.96 -7.43 -1.95
CA ALA A 46 8.25 -7.37 -3.37
C ALA A 46 9.41 -6.43 -3.72
N MET A 47 9.49 -5.26 -3.07
CA MET A 47 10.59 -4.32 -3.22
C MET A 47 11.93 -4.92 -2.75
N VAL A 48 11.93 -5.62 -1.61
CA VAL A 48 13.13 -6.30 -1.08
C VAL A 48 13.58 -7.43 -2.01
N ALA A 49 12.63 -8.19 -2.57
CA ALA A 49 12.91 -9.28 -3.51
C ALA A 49 13.33 -8.79 -4.90
N GLY A 50 13.07 -7.52 -5.24
CA GLY A 50 13.26 -6.99 -6.60
C GLY A 50 12.25 -7.55 -7.60
N ASP A 51 11.10 -8.03 -7.14
CA ASP A 51 10.04 -8.56 -8.00
C ASP A 51 9.23 -7.40 -8.61
N VAL A 52 9.67 -6.93 -9.77
CA VAL A 52 9.05 -5.80 -10.46
C VAL A 52 7.59 -6.06 -10.84
N VAL A 53 7.21 -7.31 -11.14
CA VAL A 53 5.82 -7.64 -11.50
C VAL A 53 4.93 -7.50 -10.28
N GLN A 54 5.38 -8.03 -9.14
CA GLN A 54 4.63 -7.89 -7.89
C GLN A 54 4.61 -6.43 -7.41
N MET A 55 5.68 -5.66 -7.61
CA MET A 55 5.70 -4.24 -7.31
C MET A 55 4.63 -3.46 -8.09
N ILE A 56 4.43 -3.75 -9.38
CA ILE A 56 3.38 -3.11 -10.20
C ILE A 56 1.99 -3.45 -9.66
N ARG A 57 1.74 -4.73 -9.38
CA ARG A 57 0.45 -5.19 -8.84
C ARG A 57 0.14 -4.56 -7.49
N SER A 58 1.12 -4.55 -6.60
CA SER A 58 1.00 -3.93 -5.29
C SER A 58 0.78 -2.42 -5.39
N TYR A 59 1.41 -1.74 -6.36
CA TYR A 59 1.16 -0.32 -6.60
C TYR A 59 -0.31 -0.05 -6.99
N GLU A 60 -0.84 -0.83 -7.94
CA GLU A 60 -2.24 -0.70 -8.37
C GLU A 60 -3.23 -1.03 -7.24
N ASP A 61 -2.94 -2.06 -6.45
CA ASP A 61 -3.74 -2.42 -5.27
C ASP A 61 -3.78 -1.29 -4.24
N LEU A 62 -2.62 -0.70 -3.91
CA LEU A 62 -2.53 0.40 -2.96
C LEU A 62 -3.28 1.66 -3.42
N GLN A 63 -3.28 1.96 -4.73
CA GLN A 63 -4.07 3.06 -5.31
C GLN A 63 -5.60 2.86 -5.14
N GLY A 64 -6.03 1.62 -4.91
CA GLY A 64 -7.43 1.28 -4.62
C GLY A 64 -7.92 1.85 -3.29
N TYR A 65 -7.03 2.04 -2.31
CA TYR A 65 -7.41 2.56 -0.99
C TYR A 65 -7.58 4.08 -1.01
N LYS A 66 -8.82 4.53 -0.90
CA LYS A 66 -9.19 5.96 -0.86
C LYS A 66 -9.86 6.29 0.48
N ALA A 67 -9.69 7.54 0.91
CA ALA A 67 -10.43 8.12 2.03
C ALA A 67 -11.85 8.51 1.60
#